data_AF-A0AAQ3UA59-F1
#
_entry.id   AF-A0AAQ3UA59-F1
#
_cell.length_a   1.000
_cell.length_b   1.000
_cell.length_c   1.000
_cell.angle_alpha   90.00
_cell.angle_beta   90.00
_cell.angle_gamma   90.00
#
_symmetry.space_group_name_H-M   'P 1'
#
loop_
_entity.id
_entity.type
_entity.pdbx_description
1 polymer ?
#
loop_
_entity_poly.entity_id
_entity_poly.type
_entity_poly.pdbx_seq_one_letter_code
_entity_poly.pdbx_strand_id
1 'polypeptide(L)'
;MAMACCMLKWKGLPGYFWGEAVATAVFILNRSPTRSLAGQTPYEAWHGELPPVHFMRTFGYIAHVKHTRPGLKKLDDRSTPTIFVGYEPGSKAYRCYNQRTKRVMVSRDVVFNADASWT
;
A
#
# COMPACT_ATOMS: atom_id res chain seq x y z
N MET A 1 12.81 -3.22 11.71
CA MET A 1 11.61 -3.68 12.45
C MET A 1 10.80 -2.56 13.09
N ALA A 2 11.42 -1.55 13.70
CA ALA A 2 10.70 -0.42 14.30
C ALA A 2 9.70 0.27 13.33
N MET A 3 10.08 0.46 12.06
CA MET A 3 9.23 1.10 11.06
C MET A 3 7.88 0.40 10.85
N ALA A 4 7.85 -0.94 10.82
CA ALA A 4 6.61 -1.70 10.69
C ALA A 4 5.71 -1.52 11.94
N CYS A 5 6.31 -1.52 13.14
CA CYS A 5 5.59 -1.22 14.38
C CYS A 5 4.98 0.19 14.35
N CYS A 6 5.75 1.18 13.88
CA CYS A 6 5.28 2.57 13.76
C CYS A 6 4.10 2.68 12.78
N MET A 7 4.15 2.01 11.62
CA MET A 7 3.06 2.00 10.65
C MET A 7 1.75 1.46 11.24
N LEU A 8 1.81 0.36 11.99
CA LEU A 8 0.63 -0.21 12.64
C LEU A 8 0.07 0.72 13.72
N LYS A 9 0.94 1.24 14.61
CA LYS A 9 0.54 2.11 15.71
C LYS A 9 -0.02 3.45 15.22
N TRP A 10 0.57 4.03 14.17
CA TRP A 10 0.16 5.32 13.61
C TRP A 10 -1.31 5.34 13.17
N LYS A 11 -1.80 4.24 12.58
CA LYS A 11 -3.19 4.10 12.12
C LYS A 11 -4.05 3.19 13.00
N GLY A 12 -3.58 2.81 14.18
CA GLY A 12 -4.31 1.93 15.09
C GLY A 12 -4.66 0.57 14.48
N LEU A 13 -3.83 0.06 13.56
CA LEU A 13 -4.10 -1.19 12.86
C LEU A 13 -3.78 -2.39 13.75
N PRO A 14 -4.61 -3.45 13.72
CA PRO A 14 -4.36 -4.68 14.46
C PRO A 14 -3.05 -5.38 14.09
N GLY A 15 -2.48 -6.10 15.06
CA GLY A 15 -1.21 -6.82 14.91
C GLY A 15 -1.22 -7.92 13.84
N TYR A 16 -2.38 -8.43 13.42
CA TYR A 16 -2.46 -9.43 12.35
C TYR A 16 -2.05 -8.87 10.97
N PHE A 17 -1.94 -7.54 10.81
CA PHE A 17 -1.36 -6.91 9.61
C PHE A 17 0.17 -6.83 9.63
N TRP A 18 0.84 -7.43 10.62
CA TRP A 18 2.29 -7.39 10.78
C TRP A 18 3.05 -7.78 9.51
N GLY A 19 2.67 -8.89 8.86
CA GLY A 19 3.35 -9.35 7.64
C GLY A 19 3.30 -8.32 6.50
N GLU A 20 2.13 -7.72 6.28
CA GLU A 20 1.93 -6.68 5.26
C GLU A 20 2.69 -5.39 5.61
N ALA A 21 2.73 -5.02 6.89
CA ALA A 21 3.51 -3.86 7.36
C ALA A 21 5.01 -4.08 7.18
N VAL A 22 5.53 -5.27 7.48
CA VAL A 22 6.94 -5.62 7.26
C VAL A 22 7.28 -5.60 5.77
N ALA A 23 6.44 -6.19 4.92
CA ALA A 23 6.65 -6.19 3.47
C ALA A 23 6.67 -4.75 2.91
N THR A 24 5.72 -3.91 3.33
CA THR A 24 5.70 -2.49 2.97
C THR A 24 6.93 -1.75 3.47
N ALA A 25 7.40 -2.08 4.68
CA ALA A 25 8.59 -1.47 5.23
C ALA A 25 9.85 -1.81 4.42
N VAL A 26 10.02 -3.07 4.04
CA VAL A 26 11.13 -3.50 3.16
C VAL A 26 11.03 -2.82 1.80
N PHE A 27 9.83 -2.72 1.23
CA PHE A 27 9.61 -2.06 -0.05
C PHE A 27 10.06 -0.59 -0.05
N ILE A 28 9.78 0.13 1.04
CA ILE A 28 10.21 1.52 1.22
C ILE A 28 11.72 1.59 1.44
N LEU A 29 12.28 0.74 2.31
CA LEU A 29 13.73 0.73 2.57
C LEU A 29 14.56 0.50 1.32
N ASN A 30 14.12 -0.39 0.42
CA ASN A 30 14.79 -0.63 -0.84
C ASN A 30 14.78 0.59 -1.78
N ARG A 31 13.91 1.57 -1.54
CA ARG A 31 13.75 2.81 -2.33
C ARG A 31 14.13 4.06 -1.55
N SER A 32 14.70 3.89 -0.36
CA SER A 32 15.22 4.96 0.47
C SER A 32 16.73 5.06 0.30
N PRO A 33 17.31 6.27 0.29
CA PRO A 33 18.75 6.44 0.21
C PRO A 33 19.42 5.89 1.46
N THR A 34 20.58 5.27 1.31
CA THR A 34 21.31 4.67 2.43
C THR A 34 22.77 5.14 2.47
N ARG A 35 23.31 5.32 3.67
CA ARG A 35 24.71 5.74 3.86
C ARG A 35 25.70 4.71 3.32
N SER A 36 25.37 3.42 3.43
CA SER A 36 26.20 2.32 2.95
C SER A 36 26.42 2.32 1.44
N LEU A 37 25.53 2.97 0.69
CA LEU A 37 25.61 3.11 -0.77
C LEU A 37 25.89 4.56 -1.18
N ALA A 38 26.58 5.33 -0.33
CA ALA A 38 26.93 6.73 -0.58
C ALA A 38 25.73 7.62 -0.96
N GLY A 39 24.55 7.36 -0.37
CA GLY A 39 23.32 8.10 -0.63
C GLY A 39 22.46 7.55 -1.77
N GLN A 40 22.90 6.51 -2.48
CA GLN A 40 22.07 5.80 -3.46
C GLN A 40 21.04 4.90 -2.77
N THR A 41 19.95 4.61 -3.50
CA THR A 41 18.97 3.63 -3.04
C THR A 41 19.42 2.19 -3.38
N PRO A 42 19.07 1.18 -2.57
CA PRO A 42 19.33 -0.22 -2.94
C PRO A 42 18.72 -0.62 -4.28
N TYR A 43 17.57 -0.05 -4.65
CA TYR A 43 16.94 -0.23 -5.95
C TYR A 43 17.83 0.31 -7.08
N GLU A 44 18.36 1.53 -6.96
CA GLU A 44 19.30 2.10 -7.93
C GLU A 44 20.55 1.25 -8.09
N ALA A 45 21.15 0.83 -6.98
CA ALA A 45 22.36 0.01 -7.02
C ALA A 45 22.14 -1.35 -7.71
N TRP A 46 20.92 -1.91 -7.62
CA TRP A 46 20.58 -3.19 -8.21
C TRP A 46 20.09 -3.10 -9.66
N HIS A 47 19.27 -2.11 -9.99
CA HIS A 47 18.62 -1.97 -11.30
C HIS A 47 19.29 -0.95 -12.22
N GLY A 48 20.19 -0.11 -11.71
CA GLY A 48 20.84 0.96 -12.47
C GLY A 48 19.93 2.15 -12.80
N GLU A 49 18.72 2.21 -12.23
CA GLU A 49 17.73 3.26 -12.48
C GLU A 49 17.13 3.79 -11.17
N LEU A 50 16.70 5.06 -11.15
CA LEU A 50 16.01 5.66 -10.00
C LEU A 50 14.65 4.96 -9.76
N PRO A 51 14.30 4.61 -8.51
CA PRO A 51 13.01 4.00 -8.23
C PRO A 51 11.88 5.00 -8.48
N PRO A 52 10.79 4.59 -9.14
CA PRO A 52 9.58 5.39 -9.16
C PRO A 52 8.98 5.45 -7.74
N VAL A 53 8.73 6.66 -7.22
CA VAL A 53 8.18 6.88 -5.85
C VAL A 53 6.83 7.61 -5.84
N HIS A 54 6.37 8.16 -6.97
CA HIS A 54 5.13 8.95 -7.07
C HIS A 54 3.85 8.19 -6.67
N PHE A 55 3.88 6.88 -6.78
CA PHE A 55 2.75 6.02 -6.43
C PHE A 55 2.78 5.58 -4.96
N MET A 56 3.79 5.96 -4.19
CA MET A 56 3.86 5.61 -2.78
C MET A 56 2.72 6.25 -1.99
N ARG A 57 2.17 5.49 -1.05
CA ARG A 57 1.07 5.90 -0.20
C ARG A 57 1.34 5.48 1.25
N THR A 58 0.73 6.21 2.17
CA THR A 58 0.84 5.94 3.61
C THR A 58 0.10 4.66 3.97
N PHE A 59 0.80 3.72 4.60
CA PHE A 59 0.23 2.48 5.10
C PHE A 59 -0.98 2.76 6.01
N GLY A 60 -2.06 2.00 5.83
CA GLY A 60 -3.27 2.13 6.63
C GLY A 60 -4.26 3.20 6.20
N TYR A 61 -4.02 3.91 5.09
CA TYR A 61 -5.01 4.86 4.54
C TYR A 61 -6.23 4.14 3.99
N ILE A 62 -7.39 4.81 4.04
CA ILE A 62 -8.59 4.30 3.37
C ILE A 62 -8.37 4.40 1.86
N ALA A 63 -8.62 3.28 1.19
CA ALA A 63 -8.46 3.07 -0.22
C ALA A 63 -9.81 2.66 -0.82
N HIS A 64 -10.27 3.40 -1.81
CA HIS A 64 -11.45 3.06 -2.60
C HIS A 64 -11.00 2.31 -3.85
N VAL A 65 -11.20 0.99 -3.85
CA VAL A 65 -10.86 0.13 -4.98
C VAL A 65 -12.01 0.14 -5.97
N LYS A 66 -11.73 0.51 -7.23
CA LYS A 66 -12.73 0.55 -8.30
C LYS A 66 -13.24 -0.86 -8.65
N HIS A 67 -14.52 -0.97 -8.93
CA HIS A 67 -15.12 -2.18 -9.49
C HIS A 67 -14.90 -2.24 -11.02
N THR A 68 -14.25 -3.30 -11.49
CA THR A 68 -14.03 -3.56 -12.93
C THR A 68 -15.06 -4.54 -13.51
N ARG A 69 -16.05 -4.97 -12.73
CA ARG A 69 -17.03 -5.96 -13.19
C ARG A 69 -17.96 -5.37 -14.25
N PRO A 70 -18.29 -6.11 -15.33
CA PRO A 70 -19.32 -5.69 -16.27
C PRO A 70 -20.70 -5.67 -15.59
N GLY A 71 -21.61 -4.81 -16.09
CA GLY A 71 -23.02 -4.79 -15.65
C GLY A 71 -23.37 -3.84 -14.49
N LEU A 72 -22.49 -2.89 -14.15
CA LEU A 72 -22.83 -1.81 -13.20
C LEU A 72 -23.89 -0.87 -13.79
N LYS A 73 -25.02 -0.70 -13.10
CA LYS A 73 -26.05 0.29 -13.46
C LYS A 73 -25.56 1.70 -13.11
N LYS A 74 -26.23 2.72 -13.68
CA LYS A 74 -25.82 4.13 -13.56
C LYS A 74 -25.67 4.61 -12.10
N LEU A 75 -26.48 4.08 -11.18
CA LEU A 75 -26.53 4.44 -9.76
C LEU A 75 -25.85 3.41 -8.84
N ASP A 76 -25.26 2.35 -9.37
CA ASP A 76 -24.60 1.34 -8.54
C ASP A 76 -23.28 1.87 -7.97
N ASP A 77 -22.93 1.41 -6.77
CA ASP A 77 -21.63 1.68 -6.16
C ASP A 77 -20.50 1.23 -7.08
N ARG A 78 -19.58 2.16 -7.39
CA ARG A 78 -18.46 1.94 -8.32
C ARG A 78 -17.14 1.60 -7.63
N SER A 79 -17.11 1.65 -6.31
CA SER A 79 -15.91 1.33 -5.54
C SER A 79 -16.26 0.66 -4.22
N THR A 80 -15.31 -0.09 -3.68
CA THR A 80 -15.39 -0.63 -2.32
C THR A 80 -14.37 0.05 -1.42
N PRO A 81 -14.77 0.55 -0.24
CA PRO A 81 -13.82 1.03 0.75
C PRO A 81 -13.01 -0.15 1.33
N THR A 82 -11.70 0.07 1.42
CA THR A 82 -10.70 -0.90 1.86
C THR A 82 -9.58 -0.16 2.60
N ILE A 83 -8.67 -0.88 3.23
CA ILE A 83 -7.44 -0.31 3.78
C ILE A 83 -6.30 -0.58 2.84
N PHE A 84 -5.45 0.39 2.59
CA PHE A 84 -4.15 0.13 2.00
C PHE A 84 -3.23 -0.63 2.96
N VAL A 85 -2.77 -1.81 2.54
CA VAL A 85 -1.88 -2.67 3.33
C VAL A 85 -0.55 -2.97 2.65
N GLY A 86 -0.33 -2.54 1.40
CA GLY A 86 1.00 -2.66 0.80
C GLY A 86 0.99 -2.70 -0.72
N TYR A 87 2.14 -3.02 -1.30
CA TYR A 87 2.35 -3.04 -2.75
C TYR A 87 2.40 -4.49 -3.24
N GLU A 88 1.83 -4.76 -4.42
CA GLU A 88 1.88 -6.09 -5.02
C GLU A 88 3.26 -6.34 -5.67
N PRO A 89 3.92 -7.47 -5.39
CA PRO A 89 5.18 -7.82 -6.05
C PRO A 89 5.01 -7.94 -7.58
N GLY A 90 6.00 -7.46 -8.34
CA GLY A 90 6.01 -7.61 -9.80
C GLY A 90 4.97 -6.79 -10.57
N SER A 91 4.12 -6.01 -9.90
CA SER A 91 3.16 -5.15 -10.58
C SER A 91 2.99 -3.80 -9.88
N LYS A 92 2.68 -2.75 -10.65
CA LYS A 92 2.34 -1.43 -10.09
C LYS A 92 0.89 -1.42 -9.58
N ALA A 93 0.59 -2.30 -8.64
CA ALA A 93 -0.72 -2.45 -8.02
C ALA A 93 -0.61 -2.37 -6.49
N TYR A 94 -1.74 -2.01 -5.87
CA TYR A 94 -1.87 -1.90 -4.44
C TYR A 94 -2.58 -3.13 -3.88
N ARG A 95 -2.13 -3.57 -2.71
CA ARG A 95 -2.79 -4.54 -1.85
C ARG A 95 -3.70 -3.78 -0.89
N CYS A 96 -4.98 -4.09 -0.97
CA CYS A 96 -6.04 -3.38 -0.27
C CYS A 96 -6.90 -4.37 0.51
N TYR A 97 -6.92 -4.28 1.84
CA TYR A 97 -7.68 -5.17 2.69
C TYR A 97 -9.14 -4.74 2.81
N ASN A 98 -10.05 -5.66 2.51
CA ASN A 98 -11.48 -5.45 2.69
C ASN A 98 -11.95 -6.00 4.05
N GLN A 99 -12.43 -5.11 4.92
CA GLN A 99 -12.95 -5.46 6.25
C GLN A 99 -14.13 -6.44 6.23
N ARG A 100 -15.02 -6.30 5.25
CA ARG A 100 -16.27 -7.06 5.15
C ARG A 100 -16.00 -8.48 4.68
N THR A 101 -15.18 -8.64 3.64
CA THR A 101 -14.87 -9.96 3.07
C THR A 101 -13.66 -10.62 3.72
N LYS A 102 -12.91 -9.89 4.56
CA LYS A 102 -11.66 -10.32 5.19
C LYS A 102 -10.59 -10.77 4.17
N ARG A 103 -10.66 -10.24 2.94
CA ARG A 103 -9.74 -10.58 1.84
C ARG A 103 -8.91 -9.37 1.42
N VAL A 104 -7.68 -9.65 0.98
CA VAL A 104 -6.84 -8.67 0.29
C VAL A 104 -7.24 -8.65 -1.18
N MET A 105 -7.51 -7.46 -1.69
CA MET A 105 -7.79 -7.16 -3.09
C MET A 105 -6.55 -6.52 -3.69
N VAL A 106 -6.21 -6.89 -4.92
CA VAL A 106 -5.12 -6.29 -5.67
C VAL A 106 -5.72 -5.42 -6.77
N SER A 107 -5.37 -4.13 -6.81
CA SER A 107 -5.85 -3.23 -7.86
C SER A 107 -4.87 -2.10 -8.14
N ARG A 108 -4.85 -1.64 -9.40
CA ARG A 108 -4.14 -0.42 -9.81
C ARG A 108 -5.01 0.82 -9.66
N ASP A 109 -6.31 0.66 -9.85
CA ASP A 109 -7.31 1.75 -9.81
C ASP A 109 -7.81 1.95 -8.39
N VAL A 110 -7.07 2.75 -7.63
CA VAL A 110 -7.34 3.03 -6.22
C VAL A 110 -7.27 4.53 -5.95
N VAL A 111 -8.32 5.05 -5.30
CA VAL A 111 -8.36 6.43 -4.80
C VAL A 111 -8.15 6.40 -3.29
N PHE A 112 -7.21 7.19 -2.78
CA PHE A 112 -6.85 7.20 -1.36
C PHE A 112 -7.50 8.41 -0.68
N ASN A 113 -8.12 8.16 0.47
CA ASN A 113 -8.66 9.19 1.35
C ASN A 113 -7.77 9.29 2.60
N ALA A 114 -7.07 10.42 2.75
CA ALA A 114 -6.12 10.66 3.83
C ALA A 114 -6.78 11.04 5.16
N ASP A 115 -7.94 11.70 5.09
CA ASP A 115 -8.65 12.27 6.23
C ASP A 115 -9.46 11.20 6.98
N ALA A 116 -9.77 10.11 6.31
CA ALA A 116 -10.52 9.02 6.90
C ALA A 116 -9.62 8.08 7.72
N SER A 117 -10.13 7.69 8.89
CA SER A 117 -9.44 6.81 9.82
C SER A 117 -10.11 5.44 9.88
N TRP A 118 -9.31 4.44 10.20
CA TRP A 118 -9.80 3.11 10.55
C TRP A 118 -10.74 3.22 11.74
N THR A 119 -12.00 2.83 11.56
CA THR A 119 -13.00 2.70 12.63
C THR A 119 -13.51 1.27 12.65
#